data_AF-A0A816UW93-F1
#
_entry.id   AF-A0A816UW93-F1
#
_cell.length_a   1.000
_cell.length_b   1.000
_cell.length_c   1.000
_cell.angle_alpha   90.00
_cell.angle_beta   90.00
_cell.angle_gamma   90.00
#
_symmetry.space_group_name_H-M   'P 1'
#
loop_
_entity.id
_entity.type
_entity.pdbx_description
1 polymer ?
#
loop_
_entity_poly.entity_id
_entity_poly.type
_entity_poly.pdbx_seq_one_letter_code
_entity_poly.pdbx_strand_id
1 'polypeptide(L)'
;LYPVTTPVTTSVSTSPITISINVTGNNYYQQDIIHLNNSISLTTLLVVVTVPKTFGLFSPTSYTSFWSNVVINNITDMNTSVIYSFQLIGQNIIVPGTWYIGVQFNLNGSGTRPTSKDTYSIQIDRYRKIYGHF
;
A
#
# COMPACT_ATOMS: atom_id res chain seq x y z
N LEU A 1 -24.07 -48.49 6.04
CA LEU A 1 -22.98 -47.74 5.40
C LEU A 1 -23.33 -46.26 5.50
N TYR A 2 -22.62 -45.47 6.31
CA TYR A 2 -22.87 -44.03 6.42
C TYR A 2 -21.97 -43.29 5.42
N PRO A 3 -22.47 -42.23 4.74
CA PRO A 3 -21.65 -41.47 3.82
C PRO A 3 -20.58 -40.69 4.59
N VAL A 4 -19.32 -40.92 4.23
CA VAL A 4 -18.19 -40.10 4.68
C VAL A 4 -18.29 -38.76 3.95
N THR A 5 -18.63 -37.69 4.67
CA THR A 5 -18.47 -36.33 4.15
C THR A 5 -17.04 -35.90 4.36
N THR A 6 -16.23 -35.98 3.31
CA THR A 6 -14.88 -35.41 3.31
C THR A 6 -15.00 -33.88 3.40
N PRO A 7 -14.37 -33.23 4.40
CA PRO A 7 -14.35 -31.77 4.44
C PRO A 7 -13.59 -31.26 3.22
N VAL A 8 -14.27 -30.46 2.39
CA VAL A 8 -13.62 -29.75 1.28
C VAL A 8 -12.86 -28.58 1.89
N THR A 9 -11.55 -28.72 2.05
CA THR A 9 -10.66 -27.59 2.25
C THR A 9 -10.59 -26.83 0.93
N THR A 10 -11.39 -25.78 0.79
CA THR A 10 -11.22 -24.80 -0.27
C THR A 10 -9.93 -24.04 0.00
N SER A 11 -8.83 -24.49 -0.59
CA SER A 11 -7.62 -23.68 -0.67
C SER A 11 -7.93 -22.46 -1.54
N VAL A 12 -8.02 -21.28 -0.91
CA VAL A 12 -8.15 -20.02 -1.65
C VAL A 12 -6.78 -19.76 -2.30
N SER A 13 -6.59 -20.33 -3.50
CA SER A 13 -5.33 -20.30 -4.24
C SER A 13 -4.96 -18.90 -4.75
N THR A 14 -5.94 -17.98 -4.83
CA THR A 14 -5.75 -16.64 -5.35
C THR A 14 -5.73 -15.61 -4.22
N SER A 15 -4.84 -14.62 -4.35
CA SER A 15 -4.89 -13.44 -3.49
C SER A 15 -6.28 -12.84 -3.56
N PRO A 16 -6.90 -12.43 -2.45
CA PRO A 16 -8.08 -11.61 -2.51
C PRO A 16 -7.79 -10.23 -3.12
N ILE A 17 -6.51 -9.83 -3.22
CA ILE A 17 -6.05 -8.52 -3.68
C ILE A 17 -4.92 -8.67 -4.71
N THR A 18 -5.09 -8.07 -5.90
CA THR A 18 -4.04 -7.87 -6.89
C THR A 18 -3.50 -6.44 -6.80
N ILE A 19 -2.18 -6.27 -6.88
CA ILE A 19 -1.53 -4.96 -6.78
C ILE A 19 -0.96 -4.54 -8.13
N SER A 20 -1.16 -3.27 -8.48
CA SER A 20 -0.38 -2.60 -9.52
C SER A 20 0.11 -1.24 -9.03
N ILE A 21 1.17 -0.75 -9.65
CA ILE A 21 1.87 0.48 -9.24
C ILE A 21 1.92 1.40 -10.44
N ASN A 22 1.65 2.68 -10.21
CA ASN A 22 1.89 3.74 -11.17
C ASN A 22 2.71 4.86 -10.53
N VAL A 23 3.92 5.07 -11.06
CA VAL A 23 4.82 6.14 -10.65
C VAL A 23 4.54 7.36 -11.51
N THR A 24 4.19 8.49 -10.88
CA THR A 24 4.00 9.76 -11.61
C THR A 24 4.63 10.92 -10.85
N GLY A 25 4.96 11.99 -11.56
CA GLY A 25 5.58 13.15 -10.92
C GLY A 25 5.82 14.32 -11.87
N ASN A 26 6.17 15.46 -11.29
CA ASN A 26 6.56 16.68 -11.99
C ASN A 26 7.61 17.45 -11.17
N ASN A 27 7.89 18.71 -11.50
CA ASN A 27 8.93 19.49 -10.81
C ASN A 27 8.62 19.85 -9.35
N TYR A 28 7.39 19.64 -8.90
CA TYR A 28 6.91 20.00 -7.57
C TYR A 28 6.67 18.79 -6.68
N TYR A 29 6.36 17.63 -7.25
CA TYR A 29 6.11 16.41 -6.49
C TYR A 29 6.51 15.15 -7.25
N GLN A 30 6.82 14.09 -6.51
CA GLN A 30 6.91 12.72 -6.99
C GLN A 30 5.93 11.87 -6.18
N GLN A 31 5.17 11.00 -6.84
CA GLN A 31 4.22 10.13 -6.17
C GLN A 31 4.17 8.73 -6.76
N ASP A 32 3.83 7.78 -5.90
CA ASP A 32 3.48 6.42 -6.29
C ASP A 32 2.03 6.15 -5.92
N ILE A 33 1.28 5.67 -6.91
CA ILE A 33 -0.09 5.22 -6.74
C ILE A 33 -0.10 3.69 -6.74
N ILE A 34 -0.37 3.12 -5.57
CA ILE A 34 -0.53 1.69 -5.35
C ILE A 34 -2.02 1.38 -5.51
N HIS A 35 -2.36 0.66 -6.57
CA HIS A 35 -3.72 0.18 -6.82
C HIS A 35 -3.92 -1.17 -6.13
N LEU A 36 -5.00 -1.28 -5.37
CA LEU A 36 -5.44 -2.46 -4.64
C LEU A 36 -6.75 -2.93 -5.30
N ASN A 37 -6.67 -4.00 -6.07
CA ASN A 37 -7.82 -4.59 -6.75
C ASN A 37 -8.28 -5.80 -5.97
N ASN A 38 -9.38 -5.68 -5.21
CA ASN A 38 -9.89 -6.77 -4.39
C ASN A 38 -11.15 -7.40 -4.98
N SER A 39 -11.18 -8.73 -5.05
CA SER A 39 -12.33 -9.50 -5.54
C SER A 39 -13.32 -9.90 -4.44
N ILE A 40 -12.93 -9.71 -3.17
CA ILE A 40 -13.75 -9.95 -1.98
C ILE A 40 -13.66 -8.77 -1.01
N SER A 41 -14.64 -8.63 -0.13
CA SER A 41 -14.61 -7.60 0.92
C SER A 41 -13.42 -7.81 1.86
N LEU A 42 -12.73 -6.73 2.19
CA LEU A 42 -11.61 -6.73 3.14
C LEU A 42 -12.10 -6.21 4.49
N THR A 43 -11.93 -7.03 5.53
CA THR A 43 -12.20 -6.69 6.94
C THR A 43 -10.93 -6.42 7.73
N THR A 44 -9.78 -6.66 7.11
CA THR A 44 -8.45 -6.27 7.59
C THR A 44 -7.70 -5.69 6.41
N LEU A 45 -6.89 -4.68 6.68
CA LEU A 45 -5.90 -4.17 5.75
C LEU A 45 -4.81 -3.53 6.58
N LEU A 46 -3.59 -4.00 6.43
CA LEU A 46 -2.38 -3.28 6.79
C LEU A 46 -1.55 -3.15 5.52
N VAL A 47 -1.23 -1.93 5.10
CA VAL A 47 -0.31 -1.64 4.02
C VAL A 47 0.83 -0.81 4.59
N VAL A 48 2.02 -1.38 4.60
CA VAL A 48 3.25 -0.66 4.96
C VAL A 48 4.04 -0.41 3.69
N VAL A 49 4.38 0.84 3.40
CA VAL A 49 5.27 1.26 2.31
C VAL A 49 6.53 1.85 2.93
N THR A 50 7.68 1.26 2.66
CA THR A 50 8.98 1.76 3.14
C THR A 50 9.78 2.32 1.98
N VAL A 51 10.10 3.61 2.02
CA VAL A 51 10.87 4.30 0.99
C VAL A 51 12.25 4.64 1.55
N PRO A 52 13.34 4.02 1.09
CA PRO A 52 14.70 4.41 1.47
C PRO A 52 14.98 5.86 1.11
N LYS A 53 15.65 6.58 2.01
CA LYS A 53 16.21 7.89 1.73
C LYS A 53 17.59 7.68 1.14
N THR A 54 17.71 7.77 -0.17
CA THR A 54 19.00 7.92 -0.83
C THR A 54 19.59 9.32 -0.57
N PHE A 55 18.73 10.33 -0.43
CA PHE A 55 19.04 11.72 -0.05
C PHE A 55 17.88 12.31 0.77
N GLY A 56 18.04 13.53 1.29
CA GLY A 56 17.01 14.19 2.12
C GLY A 56 15.67 14.32 1.39
N LEU A 57 14.75 13.37 1.62
CA LEU A 57 13.37 13.44 1.15
C LEU A 57 12.65 14.50 1.98
N PHE A 58 12.05 15.49 1.32
CA PHE A 58 11.34 16.59 1.99
C PHE A 58 9.83 16.33 2.02
N SER A 59 9.19 16.68 3.14
CA SER A 59 7.73 16.75 3.32
C SER A 59 6.96 15.55 2.77
N PRO A 60 7.14 14.34 3.35
CA PRO A 60 6.36 13.17 2.95
C PRO A 60 4.87 13.39 3.26
N THR A 61 4.03 13.02 2.30
CA THR A 61 2.57 13.12 2.36
C THR A 61 1.95 11.87 1.76
N SER A 62 0.67 11.64 2.02
CA SER A 62 -0.05 10.52 1.42
C SER A 62 -1.53 10.82 1.30
N TYR A 63 -2.20 10.04 0.46
CA TYR A 63 -3.63 10.13 0.22
C TYR A 63 -4.19 8.75 -0.13
N THR A 64 -5.50 8.62 -0.15
CA THR A 64 -6.16 7.37 -0.52
C THR A 64 -7.55 7.61 -1.09
N SER A 65 -8.02 6.68 -1.90
CA SER A 65 -9.41 6.62 -2.37
C SER A 65 -10.39 6.02 -1.37
N PHE A 66 -9.91 5.46 -0.25
CA PHE A 66 -10.79 4.94 0.78
C PHE A 66 -11.62 6.07 1.38
N TRP A 67 -12.83 5.76 1.86
CA TRP A 67 -13.61 6.75 2.60
C TRP A 67 -12.85 7.19 3.85
N SER A 68 -13.03 8.45 4.26
CA SER A 68 -12.28 9.14 5.32
C SER A 68 -12.24 8.42 6.68
N ASN A 69 -13.12 7.44 6.90
CA ASN A 69 -13.24 6.70 8.17
C ASN A 69 -12.60 5.30 8.12
N VAL A 70 -12.09 4.90 6.95
CA VAL A 70 -11.73 3.52 6.66
C VAL A 70 -10.27 3.26 7.03
N VAL A 71 -9.38 4.26 6.94
CA VAL A 71 -7.93 4.03 7.04
C VAL A 71 -7.22 4.99 7.99
N ILE A 72 -6.44 4.43 8.93
CA ILE A 72 -5.40 5.16 9.68
C ILE A 72 -4.20 5.29 8.77
N ASN A 73 -3.74 6.52 8.56
CA ASN A 73 -2.53 6.82 7.84
C ASN A 73 -1.49 7.36 8.83
N ASN A 74 -0.32 6.71 8.92
CA ASN A 74 0.82 7.19 9.68
C ASN A 74 2.04 7.32 8.76
N ILE A 75 2.75 8.45 8.87
CA ILE A 75 3.97 8.72 8.13
C ILE A 75 5.09 8.90 9.14
N THR A 76 6.00 7.94 9.21
CA THR A 76 7.17 8.00 10.06
C THR A 76 8.38 8.38 9.23
N ASP A 77 8.91 9.58 9.49
CA ASP A 77 10.12 10.08 8.86
C ASP A 77 11.37 9.65 9.64
N MET A 78 12.14 8.70 9.12
CA MET A 78 13.37 8.18 9.75
C MET A 78 14.61 8.76 9.08
N ASN A 79 15.79 8.53 9.67
CA ASN A 79 17.04 9.05 9.09
C ASN A 79 17.35 8.46 7.71
N THR A 80 17.01 7.18 7.48
CA THR A 80 17.38 6.43 6.27
C THR A 80 16.17 5.98 5.44
N SER A 81 14.95 6.30 5.87
CA SER A 81 13.73 5.92 5.17
C SER A 81 12.53 6.76 5.60
N VAL A 82 11.47 6.70 4.80
CA VAL A 82 10.13 7.13 5.17
C VAL A 82 9.23 5.91 5.16
N ILE A 83 8.46 5.73 6.23
CA ILE A 83 7.52 4.61 6.36
C ILE A 83 6.11 5.17 6.36
N TYR A 84 5.31 4.76 5.38
CA TYR A 84 3.88 5.01 5.32
C TYR A 84 3.14 3.76 5.80
N SER A 85 2.19 3.91 6.70
CA SER A 85 1.34 2.82 7.19
C SER A 85 -0.12 3.18 7.00
N PHE A 86 -0.85 2.33 6.28
CA PHE A 86 -2.28 2.43 6.07
C PHE A 86 -2.96 1.24 6.71
N GLN A 87 -3.85 1.46 7.67
CA GLN A 87 -4.53 0.39 8.37
C GLN A 87 -6.04 0.59 8.42
N LEU A 88 -6.82 -0.47 8.22
CA LEU A 88 -8.28 -0.43 8.41
C LEU A 88 -8.67 -0.10 9.87
N ILE A 89 -9.58 0.86 10.07
CA ILE A 89 -10.10 1.21 11.42
C ILE A 89 -11.24 0.27 11.83
N GLY A 90 -11.16 -0.36 13.00
CA GLY A 90 -12.31 -1.01 13.65
C GLY A 90 -13.00 -2.09 12.81
N GLN A 91 -14.34 -2.06 12.77
CA GLN A 91 -15.18 -3.00 12.00
C GLN A 91 -15.48 -2.52 10.57
N ASN A 92 -14.73 -1.55 10.05
CA ASN A 92 -14.95 -1.07 8.70
C ASN A 92 -14.66 -2.15 7.66
N ILE A 93 -15.27 -1.99 6.47
CA ILE A 93 -15.15 -2.94 5.37
C ILE A 93 -14.79 -2.17 4.10
N ILE A 94 -13.78 -2.65 3.38
CA ILE A 94 -13.51 -2.25 2.00
C ILE A 94 -14.23 -3.24 1.10
N VAL A 95 -15.24 -2.78 0.35
CA VAL A 95 -16.00 -3.63 -0.57
C VAL A 95 -15.14 -4.02 -1.80
N PRO A 96 -15.49 -5.10 -2.53
CA PRO A 96 -14.82 -5.46 -3.78
C PRO A 96 -14.74 -4.28 -4.76
N GLY A 97 -13.57 -4.09 -5.37
CA GLY A 97 -13.35 -2.98 -6.29
C GLY A 97 -11.88 -2.66 -6.51
N THR A 98 -11.65 -1.49 -7.12
CA THR A 98 -10.33 -0.91 -7.31
C THR A 98 -10.19 0.28 -6.40
N TRP A 99 -9.23 0.19 -5.48
CA TRP A 99 -8.88 1.26 -4.56
C TRP A 99 -7.44 1.66 -4.80
N TYR A 100 -7.06 2.85 -4.36
CA TYR A 100 -5.67 3.27 -4.39
C TYR A 100 -5.22 3.93 -3.09
N ILE A 101 -3.93 3.79 -2.86
CA ILE A 101 -3.16 4.50 -1.86
C ILE A 101 -2.06 5.25 -2.61
N GLY A 102 -1.93 6.55 -2.35
CA GLY A 102 -0.87 7.40 -2.86
C GLY A 102 0.14 7.72 -1.77
N VAL A 103 1.42 7.52 -2.06
CA VAL A 103 2.52 8.12 -1.28
C VAL A 103 3.17 9.20 -2.12
N GLN A 104 3.43 10.36 -1.54
CA GLN A 104 3.88 11.55 -2.27
C GLN A 104 4.96 12.30 -1.51
N PHE A 105 5.99 12.71 -2.22
CA PHE A 105 7.04 13.60 -1.73
C PHE A 105 6.92 14.96 -2.42
N ASN A 106 6.82 16.03 -1.64
CA ASN A 106 6.84 17.39 -2.17
C ASN A 106 8.30 17.84 -2.32
N LEU A 107 8.68 18.23 -3.53
CA LEU A 107 10.06 18.47 -3.92
C LEU A 107 10.49 19.94 -3.81
N ASN A 108 9.54 20.88 -3.62
CA ASN A 108 9.72 22.32 -3.33
C ASN A 108 11.01 22.97 -3.89
N GLY A 109 11.41 22.64 -5.13
CA GLY A 109 12.62 23.15 -5.77
C GLY A 109 13.96 22.75 -5.13
N SER A 110 14.00 21.98 -4.04
CA SER A 110 15.23 21.64 -3.29
C SER A 110 15.90 20.34 -3.74
N GLY A 111 15.26 19.58 -4.63
CA GLY A 111 15.88 18.54 -5.44
C GLY A 111 16.61 17.41 -4.70
N THR A 112 15.92 16.31 -4.45
CA THR A 112 16.32 14.97 -4.91
C THR A 112 15.05 14.13 -4.99
N ARG A 113 14.83 13.46 -6.14
CA ARG A 113 13.60 12.71 -6.40
C ARG A 113 13.81 11.25 -6.04
N PRO A 114 12.79 10.56 -5.51
CA PRO A 114 12.74 9.12 -5.65
C PRO A 114 12.92 8.73 -7.12
N THR A 115 13.72 7.70 -7.34
CA THR A 115 14.10 7.15 -8.64
C THR A 115 13.76 5.68 -8.68
N SER A 116 13.83 5.05 -9.86
CA SER A 116 13.69 3.59 -10.00
C SER A 116 14.71 2.73 -9.25
N LYS A 117 15.68 3.34 -8.57
CA LYS A 117 16.57 2.66 -7.62
C LYS A 117 16.02 2.65 -6.19
N ASP A 118 15.13 3.56 -5.85
CA ASP A 118 14.46 3.60 -4.57
C ASP A 118 13.38 2.52 -4.58
N THR A 119 13.67 1.43 -3.88
CA THR A 119 12.75 0.29 -3.78
C THR A 119 11.84 0.47 -2.58
N TYR A 120 10.63 -0.07 -2.64
CA TYR A 120 9.78 -0.18 -1.47
C TYR A 120 9.21 -1.56 -1.35
N SER A 121 8.82 -1.92 -0.14
CA SER A 121 8.04 -3.13 0.10
C SER A 121 6.66 -2.76 0.58
N ILE A 122 5.65 -3.41 0.01
CA ILE A 122 4.26 -3.40 0.43
C ILE A 122 4.00 -4.70 1.19
N GLN A 123 3.72 -4.61 2.49
CA GLN A 123 3.20 -5.76 3.23
C GLN A 123 1.69 -5.65 3.33
N ILE A 124 0.95 -6.71 2.95
CA ILE A 124 -0.50 -6.83 3.12
C ILE A 124 -0.84 -8.00 4.04
N ASP A 125 -1.56 -7.70 5.13
CA ASP A 125 -2.19 -8.63 6.07
C ASP A 125 -1.36 -9.87 6.42
N ARG A 126 -0.11 -9.67 6.88
CA ARG A 126 0.85 -10.72 7.30
C ARG A 126 1.23 -11.78 6.25
N TYR A 127 0.49 -11.92 5.14
CA TYR A 127 0.62 -13.04 4.22
C TYR A 127 1.42 -12.70 2.97
N ARG A 128 1.60 -11.41 2.63
CA ARG A 128 2.24 -11.02 1.36
C ARG A 128 3.15 -9.82 1.54
N LYS A 129 4.35 -9.92 0.97
CA LYS A 129 5.30 -8.83 0.78
C LYS A 129 5.58 -8.70 -0.71
N ILE A 130 5.25 -7.54 -1.28
CA ILE A 130 5.51 -7.21 -2.69
C ILE A 130 6.58 -6.12 -2.71
N TYR A 131 7.50 -6.18 -3.67
CA TYR A 131 8.54 -5.16 -3.84
C TYR A 131 8.25 -4.32 -5.09
N GLY A 132 8.50 -3.02 -5.01
CA GLY A 132 8.33 -2.04 -6.09
C GLY A 132 9.51 -1.07 -6.15
N HIS A 133 9.48 -0.15 -7.12
CA HIS A 133 10.46 0.93 -7.29
C HIS A 133 9.77 2.23 -7.76
N PHE A 134 10.39 3.39 -7.51
CA PHE A 134 9.96 4.72 -8.02
C PHE A 134 10.43 4.99 -9.47
#